data_AF-A0A069CXF9-F1
#
_entry.id   AF-A0A069CXF9-F1
#
_cell.length_a   1.000
_cell.length_b   1.000
_cell.length_c   1.000
_cell.angle_alpha   90.00
_cell.angle_beta   90.00
_cell.angle_gamma   90.00
#
_symmetry.space_group_name_H-M   'P 1'
#
loop_
_entity.id
_entity.type
_entity.pdbx_description
1 polymer ?
#
loop_
_entity_poly.entity_id
_entity_poly.type
_entity_poly.pdbx_seq_one_letter_code
_entity_poly.pdbx_strand_id
1 'polypeptide(L)' 'MAKDEVRFEGGKIMDDEFMVGDVVKVLSRPYEGYEGTIIGTDKLTHEYIVFVQGFEEIYFKENELRAI' A
#
# COMPACT_ATOMS: atom_id res chain seq x y z
N MET A 1 -20.93 1.60 24.77
CA MET A 1 -20.47 1.18 23.43
C MET A 1 -19.45 2.20 22.99
N ALA A 2 -18.18 1.98 23.33
CA ALA A 2 -17.09 2.86 22.93
C ALA A 2 -16.53 2.30 21.62
N LYS A 3 -16.86 2.96 20.51
CA LYS A 3 -16.02 2.94 19.31
C LYS A 3 -14.97 4.01 19.56
N ASP A 4 -13.71 3.61 19.47
CA ASP A 4 -12.53 4.43 19.17
C ASP A 4 -11.35 3.89 19.95
N GLU A 5 -10.61 2.99 19.31
CA GLU A 5 -9.18 2.90 19.54
C GLU A 5 -8.53 2.29 18.29
N VAL A 6 -8.32 3.14 17.28
CA VAL A 6 -7.25 2.88 16.32
C VAL A 6 -6.06 3.69 16.81
N ARG A 7 -5.23 3.04 17.64
CA ARG A 7 -3.96 3.60 18.09
C ARG A 7 -2.95 3.53 16.95
N PHE A 8 -2.72 4.64 16.27
CA PHE A 8 -1.52 4.84 15.46
C PHE A 8 -0.44 5.48 16.35
N GLU A 9 0.21 4.67 17.17
CA GLU A 9 1.40 5.10 17.90
C GLU A 9 2.65 4.83 17.05
N GLY A 10 3.42 5.89 16.78
CA GLY A 10 4.85 5.75 16.51
C GLY A 10 5.23 5.39 15.07
N GLY A 11 5.48 6.42 14.28
CA GLY A 11 6.35 6.32 13.11
C GLY A 11 6.01 7.47 12.20
N LYS A 12 6.93 8.44 12.14
CA LYS A 12 6.88 9.60 11.24
C LYS A 12 6.12 9.23 9.97
N ILE A 13 5.13 10.06 9.63
CA ILE A 13 4.61 10.12 8.27
C ILE A 13 5.85 10.49 7.45
N MET A 14 6.54 9.49 6.90
CA MET A 14 7.28 9.72 5.66
C MET A 14 6.21 10.24 4.71
N ASP A 15 6.53 11.20 3.86
CA ASP A 15 5.62 11.61 2.79
C ASP A 15 5.48 10.41 1.84
N ASP A 16 4.80 9.35 2.31
CA ASP A 16 4.52 8.13 1.59
C ASP A 16 3.73 8.60 0.38
N GLU A 17 4.27 8.33 -0.81
CA GLU A 17 3.66 8.75 -2.07
C GLU A 17 2.22 8.23 -2.21
N PHE A 18 1.91 7.14 -1.47
CA PHE A 18 0.60 6.50 -1.45
C PHE A 18 0.05 6.35 -0.03
N MET A 19 -1.25 6.53 0.11
CA MET A 19 -2.01 6.31 1.35
C MET A 19 -2.82 5.02 1.30
N VAL A 20 -3.14 4.46 2.47
CA VAL A 20 -4.07 3.33 2.57
C VAL A 20 -5.42 3.72 1.97
N GLY A 21 -5.90 2.92 1.03
CA GLY A 21 -7.10 3.17 0.23
C GLY A 21 -6.82 3.70 -1.18
N ASP A 22 -5.60 4.15 -1.47
CA ASP A 22 -5.25 4.62 -2.80
C ASP A 22 -5.29 3.49 -3.83
N VAL A 23 -5.81 3.82 -5.01
CA VAL A 23 -5.78 2.92 -6.16
C VAL A 23 -4.52 3.21 -6.96
N VAL A 24 -3.75 2.17 -7.21
CA VAL A 24 -2.45 2.24 -7.88
C VAL A 24 -2.39 1.27 -9.05
N LYS A 25 -1.58 1.61 -10.04
CA LYS A 25 -1.17 0.72 -11.12
C LYS A 25 0.17 0.09 -10.78
N VAL A 26 0.26 -1.23 -10.91
CA VAL A 26 1.51 -1.94 -10.71
C VAL A 26 2.37 -1.87 -11.97
N LEU A 27 3.64 -1.54 -11.82
CA LEU A 27 4.65 -1.45 -12.88
C LEU A 27 5.58 -2.68 -12.91
N SER A 28 5.60 -3.47 -11.84
CA SER A 28 6.51 -4.61 -11.67
C SER A 28 5.90 -5.94 -12.10
N ARG A 29 6.68 -6.78 -12.78
CA ARG A 29 6.25 -8.13 -13.20
C ARG A 29 6.23 -9.11 -12.02
N PRO A 30 5.31 -10.09 -12.00
CA PRO A 30 4.37 -10.49 -13.05
C PRO A 30 3.04 -9.71 -13.08
N TYR A 31 2.87 -8.72 -12.19
CA TYR A 31 1.62 -7.98 -12.00
C TYR A 31 1.59 -6.65 -12.77
N GLU A 32 2.52 -6.45 -13.69
CA GLU A 32 2.64 -5.24 -14.51
C GLU A 32 1.32 -4.98 -15.25
N GLY A 33 0.77 -3.79 -15.06
CA GLY A 33 -0.46 -3.34 -15.69
C GLY A 33 -1.74 -3.60 -14.89
N TYR A 34 -1.69 -4.39 -13.83
CA TYR A 34 -2.84 -4.59 -12.94
C TYR A 34 -3.06 -3.40 -12.01
N GLU A 35 -4.31 -3.22 -11.60
CA GLU A 35 -4.72 -2.25 -10.58
C GLU A 35 -4.79 -2.94 -9.22
N GLY A 36 -4.42 -2.21 -8.19
CA GLY A 36 -4.52 -2.66 -6.81
C GLY A 36 -4.83 -1.51 -5.87
N THR A 37 -5.19 -1.87 -4.64
CA THR A 37 -5.46 -0.90 -3.58
C THR A 37 -4.41 -1.03 -2.49
N ILE A 38 -3.83 0.08 -2.06
CA ILE A 38 -2.93 0.09 -0.90
C ILE A 38 -3.74 -0.25 0.34
N ILE A 39 -3.34 -1.31 1.05
CA ILE A 39 -3.99 -1.75 2.29
C ILE A 39 -3.08 -1.58 3.51
N GLY A 40 -1.79 -1.33 3.30
CA GLY A 40 -0.82 -1.10 4.36
C GLY A 40 0.55 -0.69 3.84
N THR A 41 1.45 -0.40 4.77
CA THR A 41 2.86 -0.13 4.50
C THR A 41 3.70 -0.83 5.58
N ASP A 42 4.76 -1.52 5.18
CA ASP A 42 5.78 -2.04 6.09
C ASP A 42 6.89 -1.00 6.23
N LYS A 43 6.94 -0.37 7.42
CA LYS A 43 7.92 0.68 7.74
C LYS A 43 9.36 0.16 7.89
N LEU A 44 9.56 -1.14 8.08
CA LEU A 44 10.89 -1.74 8.18
C LEU A 44 11.50 -1.92 6.80
N THR A 45 10.71 -2.42 5.84
CA THR A 45 11.18 -2.70 4.47
C THR A 45 10.94 -1.55 3.50
N HIS A 46 10.12 -0.56 3.88
CA HIS A 46 9.64 0.53 3.03
C HIS A 46 8.88 -0.02 1.80
N GLU A 47 8.01 -1.00 2.03
CA GLU A 47 7.18 -1.63 1.00
C GLU A 47 5.69 -1.37 1.29
N TYR A 48 4.94 -1.11 0.22
CA TYR A 48 3.49 -1.00 0.26
C TYR A 48 2.86 -2.37 0.09
N ILE A 49 1.88 -2.66 0.94
CA ILE A 49 1.05 -3.86 0.84
C ILE A 49 -0.15 -3.50 -0.05
N VAL A 50 -0.23 -4.17 -1.19
CA VAL A 50 -1.22 -3.88 -2.22
C VAL A 50 -2.10 -5.10 -2.44
N PHE A 51 -3.41 -4.93 -2.32
CA PHE A 51 -4.38 -5.93 -2.74
C PHE A 51 -4.61 -5.77 -4.24
N VAL A 52 -4.08 -6.68 -5.05
CA VAL A 52 -4.22 -6.63 -6.52
C VAL A 52 -5.47 -7.41 -6.92
N GLN A 53 -6.36 -6.81 -7.71
CA GLN A 53 -7.65 -7.41 -8.04
C GLN A 53 -7.46 -8.75 -8.79
N GLY A 54 -8.00 -9.83 -8.22
CA GLY A 54 -7.86 -11.19 -8.76
C GLY A 54 -6.62 -11.95 -8.26
N PHE A 55 -5.85 -11.36 -7.36
CA PHE A 55 -4.69 -11.96 -6.69
C PHE A 55 -4.82 -11.79 -5.16
N GLU A 56 -3.74 -12.13 -4.46
CA GLU A 56 -3.59 -11.95 -3.01
C GLU A 56 -2.93 -10.59 -2.69
N GLU A 57 -2.56 -10.40 -1.41
CA GLU A 57 -1.77 -9.27 -0.95
C GLU A 57 -0.32 -9.42 -1.42
N ILE A 58 0.19 -8.39 -2.08
CA ILE A 58 1.54 -8.37 -2.66
C ILE A 58 2.27 -7.12 -2.17
N TYR A 59 3.56 -7.27 -1.91
CA TYR A 59 4.43 -6.22 -1.42
C TYR A 59 5.16 -5.58 -2.60
N PHE A 60 5.13 -4.26 -2.67
CA PHE A 60 5.77 -3.48 -3.72
C PHE A 60 6.54 -2.30 -3.15
N LYS A 61 7.66 -1.96 -3.78
CA LYS A 61 8.34 -0.70 -3.51
C LYS A 61 7.61 0.47 -4.16
N GLU A 62 7.87 1.67 -3.66
CA GLU A 62 7.32 2.91 -4.20
C GLU A 62 7.48 3.01 -5.73
N ASN A 63 8.70 2.74 -6.23
CA ASN A 63 9.03 2.83 -7.65
C ASN A 63 8.41 1.73 -8.53
N GLU A 64 7.69 0.77 -7.94
CA GLU A 64 6.97 -0.30 -8.62
C GLU A 64 5.48 0.01 -8.77
N LEU A 65 5.03 1.15 -8.26
CA LEU A 65 3.65 1.60 -8.24
C LEU A 65 3.50 2.96 -8.93
N ARG A 66 2.28 3.27 -9.32
CA ARG A 66 1.90 4.57 -9.86
C ARG A 66 0.47 4.91 -9.44
N ALA A 67 0.25 6.09 -8.86
CA ALA A 67 -1.09 6.58 -8.57
C ALA A 67 -1.93 6.72 -9.86
N ILE A 68 -3.23 6.41 -9.76
CA ILE A 68 -4.21 6.53 -10.85
C ILE A 68 -5.17 7.69 -10.57
#